data_AF-A0A6V7IT64-F1
#
_entry.id   AF-A0A6V7IT64-F1
#
_cell.length_a   1.000
_cell.length_b   1.000
_cell.length_c   1.000
_cell.angle_alpha   90.00
_cell.angle_beta   90.00
_cell.angle_gamma   90.00
#
_symmetry.space_group_name_H-M   'P 1'
#
loop_
_entity.id
_entity.type
_entity.pdbx_description
1 polymer ?
#
loop_
_entity_poly.entity_id
_entity_poly.type
_entity_poly.pdbx_seq_one_letter_code
_entity_poly.pdbx_strand_id
1 'polypeptide(L)'
;AFEDPVRKEFYERLVKDKPSVWLPLETGIQKVREGLFAFHVDLGFGYQIMQETFEEDEKCGIQEIDYLKVYDPLLVIQRQSPYREIIRVG
;
A
#
# COMPACT_ATOMS: atom_id res chain seq x y z
N ALA A 1 -4.83 15.93 -3.16
CA ALA A 1 -4.01 14.82 -2.65
C ALA A 1 -3.28 15.16 -1.34
N PHE A 2 -2.63 16.33 -1.24
CA PHE A 2 -1.92 16.77 -0.02
C PHE A 2 -2.79 17.53 1.02
N GLU A 3 -3.99 17.98 0.65
CA GLU A 3 -4.93 18.69 1.55
C GLU A 3 -6.06 17.79 2.08
N ASP A 4 -5.87 16.48 2.12
CA ASP A 4 -6.88 15.58 2.68
C ASP A 4 -6.92 15.74 4.22
N PRO A 5 -8.04 16.24 4.81
CA PRO A 5 -8.12 16.50 6.24
C PRO A 5 -8.00 15.21 7.07
N VAL A 6 -8.46 14.07 6.54
CA VAL A 6 -8.38 12.77 7.21
C VAL A 6 -6.93 12.30 7.29
N ARG A 7 -6.17 12.44 6.19
CA ARG A 7 -4.73 12.08 6.18
C ARG A 7 -3.92 12.97 7.10
N LYS A 8 -4.23 14.27 7.12
CA LYS A 8 -3.58 15.23 8.02
C LYS A 8 -3.84 14.84 9.48
N GLU A 9 -5.09 14.55 9.82
CA GLU A 9 -5.46 14.11 11.16
C GLU A 9 -4.76 12.80 11.55
N PHE A 10 -4.74 11.79 10.67
CA PHE A 10 -4.05 10.53 10.89
C PHE A 10 -2.56 10.75 11.18
N TYR A 11 -1.88 11.55 10.35
CA TYR A 11 -0.46 11.84 10.51
C TYR A 11 -0.17 12.54 11.85
N GLU A 12 -0.91 13.61 12.15
CA GLU A 12 -0.73 14.39 13.38
C GLU A 12 -0.97 13.54 14.63
N ARG A 13 -1.99 12.66 14.62
CA ARG A 13 -2.37 11.85 15.78
C ARG A 13 -1.51 10.60 15.97
N LEU A 14 -1.13 9.93 14.88
CA LEU A 14 -0.60 8.56 14.94
C LEU A 14 0.86 8.43 14.49
N VAL A 15 1.41 9.43 13.80
CA VAL A 15 2.75 9.35 13.20
C VAL A 15 3.72 10.39 13.75
N LYS A 16 3.32 11.67 13.78
CA LYS A 16 4.22 12.82 14.00
C LYS A 16 5.13 12.69 15.22
N ASP A 17 4.58 12.28 16.37
CA ASP A 17 5.30 12.24 17.65
C ASP A 17 5.79 10.82 18.01
N LYS A 18 5.64 9.83 17.11
CA LYS A 18 6.07 8.46 17.37
C LYS A 18 7.52 8.24 16.94
N PRO A 19 8.35 7.60 17.78
CA PRO A 19 9.77 7.37 17.47
C PRO A 19 9.96 6.39 16.30
N SER A 20 9.02 5.46 16.10
CA SER A 20 8.95 4.59 14.93
C SER A 20 7.51 4.15 14.68
N VAL A 21 7.11 4.12 13.41
CA VAL A 21 5.80 3.63 12.95
C VAL A 21 5.93 2.54 11.89
N TRP A 22 7.16 2.08 11.64
CA TRP A 22 7.48 1.14 10.58
C TRP A 22 7.54 -0.28 11.13
N LEU A 23 7.05 -1.23 10.35
CA LEU A 23 7.15 -2.66 10.62
C LEU A 23 7.72 -3.35 9.37
N PRO A 24 8.48 -4.45 9.53
CA PRO A 24 8.78 -5.34 8.41
C PRO A 24 7.48 -5.82 7.77
N LEU A 25 7.52 -5.98 6.45
CA LEU A 25 6.37 -6.33 5.64
C LEU A 25 5.69 -7.62 6.14
N GLU A 26 6.47 -8.68 6.31
CA GLU A 26 6.01 -10.00 6.75
C GLU A 26 5.38 -9.92 8.15
N THR A 27 6.00 -9.16 9.06
CA THR A 27 5.48 -8.95 10.41
C THR A 27 4.16 -8.17 10.40
N GLY A 28 4.04 -7.16 9.55
CA GLY A 28 2.80 -6.39 9.38
C GLY A 28 1.66 -7.25 8.84
N ILE A 29 1.93 -8.05 7.80
CA ILE A 29 0.96 -8.96 7.19
C ILE A 29 0.54 -10.07 8.17
N GLN A 30 1.48 -10.63 8.93
CA GLN A 30 1.17 -11.60 9.97
C GLN A 30 0.19 -11.03 11.00
N LYS A 31 0.39 -9.78 11.44
CA LYS A 31 -0.54 -9.12 12.38
C LYS A 31 -1.92 -8.90 11.77
N VAL A 32 -2.02 -8.62 10.48
CA VAL A 32 -3.32 -8.55 9.78
C VAL A 32 -4.02 -9.91 9.81
N ARG A 33 -3.29 -11.00 9.58
CA ARG A 33 -3.82 -12.38 9.65
C ARG A 33 -4.36 -12.73 11.04
N GLU A 34 -3.63 -12.35 12.08
CA GLU A 34 -4.01 -12.58 13.49
C GLU A 34 -5.22 -11.72 13.93
N GLY A 35 -5.68 -10.79 13.09
CA GLY A 35 -6.87 -9.97 13.27
C GLY A 35 -6.60 -8.63 13.96
N LEU A 36 -7.65 -7.81 14.13
CA LEU A 36 -7.65 -6.49 14.81
C LEU A 36 -6.44 -5.58 14.53
N PHE A 37 -5.90 -5.64 13.31
CA PHE A 37 -4.76 -4.84 12.89
C PHE A 37 -4.97 -4.32 11.48
N ALA A 38 -4.70 -3.03 11.28
CA ALA A 38 -4.66 -2.41 9.96
C ALA A 38 -3.21 -2.05 9.65
N PHE A 39 -2.72 -2.49 8.49
CA PHE A 39 -1.35 -2.25 8.05
C PHE A 39 -1.34 -1.46 6.75
N HIS A 40 -0.67 -0.31 6.75
CA HIS A 40 -0.50 0.47 5.53
C HIS A 40 0.71 -0.05 4.75
N VAL A 41 0.46 -0.53 3.54
CA VAL A 41 1.44 -1.19 2.67
C VAL A 41 1.06 -0.96 1.21
N ASP A 42 2.02 -1.13 0.32
CA ASP A 42 1.72 -1.32 -1.11
C ASP A 42 0.87 -2.58 -1.30
N LEU A 43 -0.24 -2.45 -2.02
CA LEU A 43 -1.20 -3.54 -2.20
C LEU A 43 -0.59 -4.72 -2.97
N GLY A 44 0.28 -4.47 -3.95
CA GLY A 44 0.91 -5.53 -4.73
C GLY A 44 1.77 -6.43 -3.85
N PHE A 45 2.65 -5.84 -3.05
CA PHE A 45 3.49 -6.60 -2.13
C PHE A 45 2.68 -7.26 -0.99
N GLY A 46 1.67 -6.56 -0.45
CA GLY A 46 0.81 -7.11 0.59
C GLY A 46 0.05 -8.35 0.11
N TYR A 47 -0.58 -8.26 -1.06
CA TYR A 47 -1.33 -9.37 -1.64
C TYR A 47 -0.45 -10.56 -2.03
N GLN A 48 0.78 -10.31 -2.49
CA GLN A 48 1.70 -11.40 -2.79
C GLN A 48 1.94 -12.28 -1.55
N ILE A 49 2.27 -11.68 -0.40
CA ILE A 49 2.52 -12.45 0.82
C ILE A 49 1.24 -13.10 1.34
N MET A 50 0.09 -12.40 1.29
CA MET A 50 -1.18 -12.99 1.69
C MET A 50 -1.53 -14.19 0.82
N GLN A 51 -1.28 -14.13 -0.49
CA GLN A 51 -1.50 -15.26 -1.40
C GLN A 51 -0.60 -16.46 -1.06
N GLU A 52 0.66 -16.20 -0.68
CA GLU A 52 1.63 -17.23 -0.32
C GLU A 52 1.41 -17.83 1.08
N THR A 53 0.78 -17.09 2.01
CA THR A 53 0.77 -17.48 3.44
C THR A 53 -0.62 -17.72 4.03
N PHE A 54 -1.70 -17.16 3.46
CA PHE A 54 -3.05 -17.29 4.00
C PHE A 54 -3.79 -18.47 3.35
N GLU A 55 -4.64 -19.13 4.14
CA GLU A 55 -5.62 -20.10 3.65
C GLU A 55 -6.74 -19.39 2.87
N GLU A 56 -7.45 -20.13 2.01
CA GLU A 56 -8.48 -19.56 1.14
C GLU A 56 -9.65 -18.93 1.90
N ASP A 57 -10.03 -19.48 3.06
CA ASP A 57 -11.09 -18.96 3.91
C ASP A 57 -10.67 -17.67 4.66
N GLU A 58 -9.40 -17.55 5.03
CA GLU A 58 -8.85 -16.34 5.64
C GLU A 58 -8.89 -15.14 4.67
N LYS A 59 -8.70 -15.39 3.37
CA LYS A 59 -8.70 -14.33 2.33
C LYS A 59 -10.05 -13.61 2.24
N CYS A 60 -11.16 -14.32 2.47
CA CYS A 60 -12.49 -13.73 2.48
C CYS A 60 -12.71 -12.73 3.64
N GLY A 61 -11.89 -12.77 4.68
CA GLY A 61 -11.94 -11.87 5.83
C GLY A 61 -11.16 -10.56 5.65
N ILE A 62 -10.43 -10.40 4.55
CA ILE A 62 -9.58 -9.24 4.31
C ILE A 62 -10.42 -8.06 3.80
N GLN A 63 -10.15 -6.87 4.33
CA GLN A 63 -10.74 -5.63 3.84
C GLN A 63 -9.65 -4.59 3.56
N GLU A 64 -9.81 -3.88 2.45
CA GLU A 64 -8.92 -2.80 2.07
C GLU A 64 -9.49 -1.43 2.44
N ILE A 65 -8.59 -0.49 2.71
CA ILE A 65 -8.91 0.92 2.86
C ILE A 65 -8.04 1.68 1.87
N ASP A 66 -8.65 2.29 0.85
CA ASP A 66 -7.93 3.16 -0.07
C ASP A 66 -7.55 4.48 0.62
N TYR A 67 -6.40 4.44 1.30
CA TYR A 67 -5.89 5.56 2.07
C TYR A 67 -5.29 6.64 1.15
N LEU A 68 -4.46 6.26 0.17
CA LEU A 68 -3.67 7.19 -0.63
C LEU A 68 -4.35 7.66 -1.92
N LYS A 69 -5.36 6.96 -2.45
CA LYS A 69 -6.05 7.29 -3.71
C LYS A 69 -5.05 7.60 -4.83
N VAL A 70 -3.96 6.84 -4.88
CA VAL A 70 -2.86 7.06 -5.83
C VAL A 70 -3.19 6.38 -7.15
N TYR A 71 -2.92 7.08 -8.25
CA TYR A 71 -3.08 6.56 -9.60
C TYR A 71 -1.99 5.54 -9.95
N ASP A 72 -2.27 4.74 -10.97
CA ASP A 72 -1.47 3.60 -11.45
C ASP A 72 0.05 3.85 -11.52
N PRO A 73 0.86 2.80 -11.32
CA PRO A 73 2.31 2.91 -11.38
C PRO A 73 2.78 3.52 -12.70
N LEU A 74 3.66 4.52 -12.60
CA LEU A 74 4.21 5.22 -13.75
C LEU A 74 5.44 4.48 -14.28
N LEU A 75 5.48 4.26 -15.60
CA LEU A 75 6.68 3.79 -16.27
C LEU A 75 7.65 4.97 -16.50
N VAL A 76 8.84 4.88 -15.90
CA VAL A 76 9.88 5.89 -16.07
C VAL A 76 10.69 5.59 -17.33
N ILE A 77 10.79 6.57 -18.23
CA ILE A 77 11.52 6.44 -19.51
C ILE A 77 12.55 7.55 -19.65
N GLN A 78 13.57 7.33 -20.50
CA GLN A 78 14.53 8.37 -20.85
C GLN A 78 13.81 9.58 -21.48
N ARG A 79 14.22 10.79 -21.10
CA ARG A 79 13.75 12.01 -21.76
C ARG A 79 14.02 11.91 -23.27
N GLN A 80 13.01 12.24 -24.08
CA GLN A 80 13.05 12.14 -25.55
C GLN A 80 13.27 10.71 -26.09
N SER A 81 12.93 9.68 -25.31
CA SER A 81 12.94 8.30 -25.79
C SER A 81 12.05 8.13 -27.04
N PRO A 82 12.54 7.48 -28.12
CA PRO A 82 11.73 7.15 -29.28
C PRO A 82 10.60 6.17 -28.94
N TYR A 83 10.68 5.48 -27.79
CA TYR A 83 9.67 4.54 -27.32
C TYR A 83 8.52 5.19 -26.55
N ARG A 84 8.53 6.52 -26.35
CA ARG A 84 7.51 7.21 -25.54
C ARG A 84 6.09 6.90 -25.98
N GLU A 85 5.83 6.93 -27.30
CA GLU A 85 4.47 6.69 -27.80
C GLU A 85 4.08 5.23 -27.64
N ILE A 86 4.98 4.30 -27.96
CA ILE A 86 4.77 2.84 -27.79
C ILE A 86 4.42 2.52 -26.34
N ILE A 87 5.13 3.10 -25.37
CA ILE A 87 4.90 2.88 -23.94
C ILE A 87 3.62 3.57 -23.45
N ARG A 88 3.17 4.64 -24.11
CA ARG A 88 1.95 5.38 -23.73
C ARG A 88 0.67 4.67 -24.14
N VAL A 89 0.67 4.02 -25.30
CA VAL A 89 -0.55 3.41 -25.90
C VAL A 89 -0.54 1.89 -25.90
N GLY A 90 0.62 1.27 -25.67
CA GLY A 90 0.82 -0.18 -25.69
C GLY A 90 0.19 -0.90 -24.53
#